data_AF-A0A956HVH5-F1
#
_entry.id   AF-A0A956HVH5-F1
#
_cell.length_a   1.000
_cell.length_b   1.000
_cell.length_c   1.000
_cell.angle_alpha   90.00
_cell.angle_beta   90.00
_cell.angle_gamma   90.00
#
_symmetry.space_group_name_H-M   'P 1'
#
loop_
_entity.id
_entity.type
_entity.pdbx_description
1 polymer ?
#
loop_
_entity_poly.entity_id
_entity_poly.type
_entity_poly.pdbx_seq_one_letter_code
_entity_poly.pdbx_strand_id
1 'polypeptide(L)'
;MTGAAPPPKPPPPPRRPPPPPRAAAMSEQDKEALTFKALGLLNEQVQARIVHYKGDMETSPELDAVTAQVVAQIKAMQQALGSDATARQSAEEIAGQQLRTFSSLLARVFDPEGKANFATQNLKTIGRRIAKLFFESELHEKTKGDKEKTIHHAEQGVYYVLTRYRNRLRAELDGFDYESAEVQQATTELLAKMERDLQVAFLSRRSPELNRVMTIFSAVLVDFMQQHLPPRVGQMAKVTLRAAHTAEGPNSVGYKILSDQFPAFRAEWERLLMQQMVHYCGDNLMARLTETQEAFMDETVRFFTDPHIFSETCDVICGALYDFLCLEGFLDLPVNWRMQQGQS
;
A
#
# COMPACT_ATOMS: atom_id res chain seq x y z
N MET A 1 -31.99 -67.19 48.20
CA MET A 1 -30.99 -66.73 47.22
C MET A 1 -31.73 -66.29 45.97
N THR A 2 -31.92 -65.00 45.79
CA THR A 2 -32.55 -64.39 44.61
C THR A 2 -31.69 -63.21 44.19
N GLY A 3 -30.91 -63.39 43.12
CA GLY A 3 -30.00 -62.39 42.57
C GLY A 3 -30.76 -61.40 41.68
N ALA A 4 -30.68 -60.12 42.02
CA ALA A 4 -31.21 -59.02 41.23
C ALA A 4 -30.24 -58.66 40.10
N ALA A 5 -30.76 -58.52 38.87
CA ALA A 5 -29.99 -58.12 37.70
C ALA A 5 -29.61 -56.62 37.75
N PRO A 6 -28.42 -56.23 37.26
CA PRO A 6 -27.98 -54.84 37.28
C PRO A 6 -28.69 -53.98 36.22
N PRO A 7 -28.84 -52.66 36.47
CA PRO A 7 -29.55 -51.76 35.58
C PRO A 7 -28.81 -51.50 34.25
N PRO A 8 -29.55 -51.17 33.16
CA PRO A 8 -28.97 -50.95 31.85
C PRO A 8 -28.12 -49.67 31.79
N LYS A 9 -27.02 -49.73 31.03
CA LYS A 9 -26.10 -48.60 30.84
C LYS A 9 -26.76 -47.47 30.03
N PRO A 10 -26.47 -46.20 30.36
CA PRO A 10 -27.02 -45.06 29.64
C PRO A 10 -26.46 -44.98 28.20
N PRO A 11 -27.25 -44.41 27.26
CA PRO A 11 -26.85 -44.30 25.86
C PRO A 11 -25.64 -43.35 25.70
N PRO A 12 -24.77 -43.60 24.71
CA PRO A 12 -23.61 -42.76 24.45
C PRO A 12 -24.04 -41.35 24.00
N PRO A 13 -23.28 -40.30 24.35
CA PRO A 13 -23.59 -38.94 23.97
C PRO A 13 -23.57 -38.76 22.44
N PRO A 14 -24.40 -37.85 21.89
CA PRO A 14 -24.43 -37.59 20.46
C PRO A 14 -23.06 -37.09 19.97
N ARG A 15 -22.59 -37.67 18.85
CA ARG A 15 -21.32 -37.28 18.21
C ARG A 15 -21.36 -35.80 17.86
N ARG A 16 -20.36 -35.05 18.34
CA ARG A 16 -20.15 -33.65 17.95
C ARG A 16 -20.05 -33.56 16.42
N PRO A 17 -20.68 -32.55 15.78
CA PRO A 17 -20.47 -32.27 14.37
C PRO A 17 -18.98 -32.07 14.09
N PRO A 18 -18.46 -32.50 12.92
CA PRO A 18 -17.09 -32.20 12.53
C PRO A 18 -16.90 -30.68 12.53
N PRO A 19 -15.71 -30.18 12.94
CA PRO A 19 -15.40 -28.77 12.85
C PRO A 19 -15.55 -28.30 11.39
N PRO A 20 -16.03 -27.06 11.16
CA PRO A 20 -16.09 -26.51 9.82
C PRO A 20 -14.70 -26.56 9.17
N PRO A 21 -14.61 -26.81 7.84
CA PRO A 21 -13.34 -26.83 7.14
C PRO A 21 -12.62 -25.50 7.37
N ARG A 22 -11.34 -25.57 7.76
CA ARG A 22 -10.45 -24.40 7.79
C ARG A 22 -10.51 -23.73 6.41
N ALA A 23 -10.68 -22.41 6.38
CA ALA A 23 -10.62 -21.65 5.14
C ALA A 23 -9.34 -22.02 4.39
N ALA A 24 -9.48 -22.35 3.11
CA ALA A 24 -8.36 -22.66 2.27
C ALA A 24 -7.45 -21.42 2.18
N ALA A 25 -6.15 -21.60 2.44
CA ALA A 25 -5.15 -20.58 2.12
C ALA A 25 -5.30 -20.16 0.64
N MET A 26 -4.98 -18.92 0.31
CA MET A 26 -5.06 -18.45 -1.08
C MET A 26 -4.23 -19.39 -1.96
N SER A 27 -4.72 -19.71 -3.16
CA SER A 27 -3.92 -20.54 -4.07
C SER A 27 -2.68 -19.77 -4.52
N GLU A 28 -1.59 -20.47 -4.85
CA GLU A 28 -0.36 -19.81 -5.34
C GLU A 28 -0.64 -19.00 -6.62
N GLN A 29 -1.55 -19.48 -7.48
CA GLN A 29 -1.99 -18.75 -8.67
C GLN A 29 -2.70 -17.43 -8.31
N ASP A 30 -3.53 -17.43 -7.27
CA ASP A 30 -4.18 -16.21 -6.79
C ASP A 30 -3.18 -15.21 -6.20
N LYS A 31 -2.18 -15.70 -5.46
CA LYS A 31 -1.10 -14.87 -4.90
C LYS A 31 -0.24 -14.23 -5.98
N GLU A 32 0.13 -14.98 -7.01
CA GLU A 32 0.87 -14.45 -8.16
C GLU A 32 0.05 -13.39 -8.91
N ALA A 33 -1.23 -13.67 -9.18
CA ALA A 33 -2.12 -12.73 -9.83
C ALA A 33 -2.32 -11.44 -9.00
N LEU A 34 -2.46 -11.57 -7.68
CA LEU A 34 -2.57 -10.44 -6.76
C LEU A 34 -1.28 -9.61 -6.76
N THR A 35 -0.13 -10.27 -6.67
CA THR A 35 1.19 -9.63 -6.71
C THR A 35 1.38 -8.85 -8.00
N PHE A 36 1.06 -9.47 -9.14
CA PHE A 36 1.16 -8.82 -10.45
C PHE A 36 0.28 -7.57 -10.55
N LYS A 37 -0.99 -7.67 -10.12
CA LYS A 37 -1.92 -6.53 -10.10
C LYS A 37 -1.44 -5.42 -9.17
N ALA A 38 -0.99 -5.75 -7.96
CA ALA A 38 -0.51 -4.77 -6.98
C ALA A 38 0.72 -4.02 -7.50
N LEU A 39 1.65 -4.72 -8.17
CA LEU A 39 2.81 -4.10 -8.80
C LEU A 39 2.43 -3.23 -10.00
N GLY A 40 1.46 -3.66 -10.80
CA GLY A 40 0.90 -2.84 -11.88
C GLY A 40 0.35 -1.52 -11.34
N LEU A 41 -0.47 -1.56 -10.30
CA LEU A 41 -1.02 -0.37 -9.64
C LEU A 41 0.06 0.52 -9.05
N LEU A 42 1.06 -0.04 -8.37
CA LEU A 42 2.18 0.73 -7.81
C LEU A 42 2.94 1.48 -8.92
N ASN A 43 3.24 0.79 -10.02
CA ASN A 43 3.89 1.40 -11.18
C ASN A 43 3.02 2.47 -11.84
N GLU A 44 1.72 2.22 -12.01
CA GLU A 44 0.77 3.20 -12.55
C GLU A 44 0.70 4.45 -11.66
N GLN A 45 0.65 4.29 -10.34
CA GLN A 45 0.68 5.42 -9.40
C GLN A 45 1.95 6.24 -9.57
N VAL A 46 3.11 5.59 -9.68
CA VAL A 46 4.39 6.27 -9.93
C VAL A 46 4.37 7.01 -11.27
N GLN A 47 3.92 6.36 -12.35
CA GLN A 47 3.88 6.97 -13.69
C GLN A 47 2.87 8.11 -13.79
N ALA A 48 1.66 7.96 -13.24
CA ALA A 48 0.65 9.00 -13.21
C ALA A 48 1.17 10.26 -12.48
N ARG A 49 1.86 10.08 -11.35
CA ARG A 49 2.52 11.17 -10.62
C ARG A 49 3.61 11.85 -11.45
N ILE A 50 4.40 11.10 -12.23
CA ILE A 50 5.41 11.66 -13.15
C ILE A 50 4.77 12.50 -14.26
N VAL A 51 3.68 12.02 -14.86
CA VAL A 51 3.02 12.69 -16.00
C VAL A 51 2.37 14.01 -15.58
N HIS A 52 1.62 14.04 -14.48
CA HIS A 52 1.00 15.28 -14.00
C HIS A 52 2.05 16.37 -13.70
N TYR A 53 3.18 15.97 -13.12
CA TYR A 53 4.25 16.92 -12.79
C TYR A 53 5.04 17.42 -13.99
N LYS A 54 5.32 16.58 -15.01
CA LYS A 54 5.99 17.03 -16.23
C LYS A 54 5.17 18.09 -17.00
N GLY A 55 3.84 18.04 -16.92
CA GLY A 55 2.96 19.09 -17.45
C GLY A 55 3.09 20.42 -16.72
N ASP A 56 3.37 20.39 -15.40
CA ASP A 56 3.58 21.58 -14.57
C ASP A 56 5.05 22.09 -14.61
N MET A 57 5.98 21.27 -15.10
CA MET A 57 7.41 21.54 -15.21
C MET A 57 7.88 21.89 -16.62
N GLU A 58 6.99 22.23 -17.56
CA GLU A 58 7.42 22.81 -18.84
C GLU A 58 8.13 24.15 -18.58
N THR A 59 9.43 24.09 -18.35
CA THR A 59 10.30 25.24 -18.16
C THR A 59 10.65 25.88 -19.50
N SER A 60 10.94 27.18 -19.48
CA SER A 60 11.42 27.91 -20.65
C SER A 60 12.67 27.22 -21.24
N PRO A 61 12.77 27.06 -22.58
CA PRO A 61 13.91 26.43 -23.25
C PRO A 61 15.27 27.08 -22.94
N GLU A 62 15.27 28.30 -22.42
CA GLU A 62 16.48 29.03 -21.99
C GLU A 62 17.09 28.45 -20.70
N LEU A 63 16.27 27.96 -19.76
CA LEU A 63 16.75 27.33 -18.53
C LEU A 63 17.34 25.94 -18.78
N ASP A 64 16.79 25.22 -19.77
CA ASP A 64 17.31 23.93 -20.20
C ASP A 64 18.68 24.08 -20.88
N ALA A 65 18.88 25.13 -21.67
CA ALA A 65 20.16 25.44 -22.31
C ALA A 65 21.28 25.76 -21.28
N VAL A 66 20.96 26.54 -20.25
CA VAL A 66 21.89 26.84 -19.15
C VAL A 66 22.22 25.56 -18.36
N THR A 67 21.22 24.73 -18.08
CA THR A 67 21.40 23.45 -17.38
C THR A 67 22.27 22.49 -18.18
N ALA A 68 22.08 22.40 -19.51
CA ALA A 68 22.91 21.61 -20.39
C ALA A 68 24.38 22.07 -20.40
N GLN A 69 24.62 23.39 -20.38
CA GLN A 69 25.97 23.95 -20.34
C GLN A 69 26.69 23.64 -19.02
N VAL A 70 25.98 23.73 -17.89
CA VAL A 70 26.53 23.40 -16.57
C VAL A 70 26.82 21.90 -16.44
N VAL A 71 25.92 21.03 -16.94
CA VAL A 71 26.13 19.58 -16.96
C VAL A 71 27.35 19.20 -17.82
N ALA A 72 27.54 19.87 -18.96
CA ALA A 72 28.72 19.67 -19.81
C ALA A 72 30.01 20.07 -19.10
N GLN A 73 30.03 21.18 -18.37
CA GLN A 73 31.20 21.61 -17.57
C GLN A 73 31.51 20.65 -16.42
N ILE A 74 30.48 20.14 -15.71
CA ILE A 74 30.66 19.16 -14.64
C ILE A 74 31.24 17.85 -15.19
N LYS A 75 30.73 17.37 -16.33
CA LYS A 75 31.29 16.18 -17.01
C LYS A 75 32.75 16.39 -17.43
N ALA A 76 33.09 17.56 -17.96
CA ALA A 76 34.47 17.88 -18.34
C ALA A 76 35.40 17.92 -17.12
N MET A 77 34.96 18.47 -15.98
CA MET A 77 35.72 18.47 -14.73
C MET A 77 35.90 17.06 -14.15
N GLN A 78 34.85 16.23 -14.19
CA GLN A 78 34.92 14.84 -13.74
C GLN A 78 35.85 13.99 -14.61
N GLN A 79 35.88 14.23 -15.92
CA GLN A 79 36.81 13.57 -16.84
C GLN A 79 38.26 14.01 -16.59
N ALA A 80 38.49 15.28 -16.26
CA ALA A 80 39.81 15.81 -15.90
C ALA A 80 40.33 15.30 -14.54
N LEU A 81 39.43 14.92 -13.63
CA LEU A 81 39.77 14.32 -12.33
C LEU A 81 39.91 12.78 -12.37
N GLY A 82 39.47 12.14 -13.45
CA GLY A 82 39.47 10.68 -13.63
C GLY A 82 40.79 10.08 -14.15
N SER A 83 41.86 10.88 -14.30
CA SER A 83 43.14 10.45 -14.86
C SER A 83 44.14 9.89 -13.83
N ASP A 84 43.80 9.84 -12.54
CA ASP A 84 44.57 9.10 -11.54
C ASP A 84 43.97 7.70 -11.33
N ALA A 85 44.60 6.73 -12.00
CA ALA A 85 44.33 5.31 -11.90
C ALA A 85 44.68 4.77 -10.50
N THR A 86 43.88 5.11 -9.50
CA THR A 86 43.67 4.23 -8.34
C THR A 86 42.86 3.02 -8.83
N ALA A 87 43.31 1.81 -8.50
CA ALA A 87 42.75 0.55 -8.97
C ALA A 87 41.21 0.58 -8.90
N ARG A 88 40.54 0.61 -10.06
CA ARG A 88 39.08 0.54 -10.13
C ARG A 88 38.67 -0.77 -9.47
N GLN A 89 37.91 -0.67 -8.37
CA GLN A 89 37.29 -1.83 -7.73
C GLN A 89 36.51 -2.61 -8.79
N SER A 90 36.63 -3.93 -8.76
CA SER A 90 35.83 -4.80 -9.62
C SER A 90 34.34 -4.66 -9.29
N ALA A 91 33.48 -4.94 -10.26
CA ALA A 91 32.02 -4.94 -10.04
C ALA A 91 31.62 -5.92 -8.91
N GLU A 92 32.36 -7.00 -8.72
CA GLU A 92 32.14 -7.96 -7.63
C GLU A 92 32.49 -7.37 -6.26
N GLU A 93 33.58 -6.62 -6.14
CA GLU A 93 33.96 -5.91 -4.92
C GLU A 93 32.95 -4.81 -4.57
N ILE A 94 32.52 -4.05 -5.57
CA ILE A 94 31.48 -3.00 -5.44
C ILE A 94 30.17 -3.63 -4.94
N ALA A 95 29.68 -4.68 -5.62
CA ALA A 95 28.45 -5.37 -5.23
C ALA A 95 28.56 -5.98 -3.83
N GLY A 96 29.72 -6.56 -3.49
CA GLY A 96 29.99 -7.11 -2.16
C GLY A 96 29.94 -6.05 -1.06
N GLN A 97 30.47 -4.85 -1.32
CA GLN A 97 30.40 -3.72 -0.38
C GLN A 97 28.97 -3.19 -0.25
N GLN A 98 28.27 -2.97 -1.38
CA GLN A 98 26.87 -2.53 -1.38
C GLN A 98 25.99 -3.50 -0.60
N LEU A 99 26.17 -4.81 -0.79
CA LEU A 99 25.40 -5.84 -0.10
C LEU A 99 25.63 -5.84 1.41
N ARG A 100 26.88 -5.73 1.86
CA ARG A 100 27.19 -5.67 3.31
C ARG A 100 26.57 -4.44 3.96
N THR A 101 26.72 -3.27 3.34
CA THR A 101 26.14 -2.02 3.85
C THR A 101 24.62 -2.10 3.86
N PHE A 102 24.01 -2.51 2.74
CA PHE A 102 22.56 -2.58 2.63
C PHE A 102 21.94 -3.57 3.62
N SER A 103 22.53 -4.77 3.76
CA SER A 103 22.04 -5.78 4.69
C SER A 103 22.13 -5.30 6.15
N SER A 104 23.22 -4.60 6.50
CA SER A 104 23.38 -4.00 7.84
C SER A 104 22.32 -2.94 8.12
N LEU A 105 22.07 -2.05 7.16
CA LEU A 105 21.03 -1.01 7.27
C LEU A 105 19.63 -1.62 7.38
N LEU A 106 19.32 -2.63 6.57
CA LEU A 106 18.04 -3.35 6.62
C LEU A 106 17.85 -4.09 7.94
N ALA A 107 18.89 -4.71 8.49
CA ALA A 107 18.82 -5.36 9.79
C ALA A 107 18.51 -4.36 10.92
N ARG A 108 18.96 -3.11 10.79
CA ARG A 108 18.60 -2.04 11.74
C ARG A 108 17.17 -1.54 11.55
N VAL A 109 16.63 -1.52 10.32
CA VAL A 109 15.24 -1.11 10.06
C VAL A 109 14.25 -2.19 10.49
N PHE A 110 14.51 -3.42 10.10
CA PHE A 110 13.68 -4.60 10.36
C PHE A 110 14.25 -5.40 11.54
N ASP A 111 14.51 -4.71 12.64
CA ASP A 111 14.97 -5.33 13.88
C ASP A 111 13.85 -6.23 14.46
N PRO A 112 14.09 -7.54 14.65
CA PRO A 112 13.12 -8.46 15.25
C PRO A 112 12.68 -8.04 16.65
N GLU A 113 13.56 -7.33 17.38
CA GLU A 113 13.26 -6.84 18.73
C GLU A 113 12.43 -5.54 18.71
N GLY A 114 12.12 -5.01 17.51
CA GLY A 114 11.23 -3.87 17.32
C GLY A 114 11.79 -2.54 17.81
N LYS A 115 13.08 -2.46 18.17
CA LYS A 115 13.68 -1.26 18.77
C LYS A 115 13.72 -0.08 17.80
N ALA A 116 13.74 -0.37 16.50
CA ALA A 116 13.78 0.63 15.45
C ALA A 116 12.50 1.46 15.32
N ASN A 117 11.38 1.09 15.98
CA ASN A 117 10.07 1.73 15.86
C ASN A 117 9.56 1.92 14.41
N PHE A 118 10.21 1.31 13.43
CA PHE A 118 9.90 1.53 12.01
C PHE A 118 8.49 1.05 11.67
N ALA A 119 8.12 -0.14 12.16
CA ALA A 119 6.78 -0.68 11.99
C ALA A 119 5.73 0.24 12.60
N THR A 120 5.88 0.59 13.88
CA THR A 120 4.88 1.38 14.63
C THR A 120 4.70 2.79 14.09
N GLN A 121 5.77 3.43 13.61
CA GLN A 121 5.71 4.76 12.99
C GLN A 121 4.91 4.76 11.69
N ASN A 122 5.06 3.72 10.86
CA ASN A 122 4.42 3.65 9.55
C ASN A 122 2.96 3.18 9.61
N LEU A 123 2.58 2.39 10.62
CA LEU A 123 1.20 1.87 10.76
C LEU A 123 0.14 2.97 10.81
N LYS A 124 0.43 4.11 11.45
CA LYS A 124 -0.52 5.23 11.53
C LYS A 124 -0.81 5.82 10.14
N THR A 125 0.23 5.95 9.31
CA THR A 125 0.12 6.48 7.95
C THR A 125 -0.60 5.48 7.05
N ILE A 126 -0.22 4.20 7.11
CA ILE A 126 -0.87 3.10 6.40
C ILE A 126 -2.37 3.06 6.76
N GLY A 127 -2.70 3.05 8.05
CA GLY A 127 -4.08 3.00 8.51
C GLY A 127 -4.92 4.20 8.05
N ARG A 128 -4.34 5.40 8.01
CA ARG A 128 -5.03 6.57 7.46
C ARG A 128 -5.34 6.43 5.97
N ARG A 129 -4.37 5.97 5.17
CA ARG A 129 -4.56 5.78 3.72
C ARG A 129 -5.59 4.69 3.42
N ILE A 130 -5.52 3.57 4.13
CA ILE A 130 -6.48 2.47 3.98
C ILE A 130 -7.88 2.91 4.41
N ALA A 131 -8.02 3.63 5.53
CA ALA A 131 -9.32 4.15 5.95
C ALA A 131 -9.93 5.11 4.93
N LYS A 132 -9.11 5.99 4.33
CA LYS A 132 -9.54 6.89 3.25
C LYS A 132 -10.06 6.08 2.05
N LEU A 133 -9.28 5.11 1.58
CA LEU A 133 -9.68 4.23 0.47
C LEU A 133 -10.94 3.42 0.78
N PHE A 134 -11.08 2.95 2.03
CA PHE A 134 -12.24 2.18 2.45
C PHE A 134 -13.49 3.04 2.34
N PHE A 135 -13.49 4.22 2.95
CA PHE A 135 -14.64 5.12 2.89
C PHE A 135 -14.92 5.60 1.47
N GLU A 136 -13.89 5.89 0.67
CA GLU A 136 -14.08 6.18 -0.76
C GLU A 136 -14.76 5.00 -1.45
N SER A 137 -14.31 3.76 -1.22
CA SER A 137 -14.91 2.56 -1.82
C SER A 137 -16.37 2.35 -1.38
N GLU A 138 -16.71 2.69 -0.13
CA GLU A 138 -18.08 2.59 0.40
C GLU A 138 -19.03 3.60 -0.26
N LEU A 139 -18.56 4.82 -0.54
CA LEU A 139 -19.37 5.88 -1.14
C LEU A 139 -19.66 5.67 -2.63
N HIS A 140 -18.88 4.85 -3.33
CA HIS A 140 -19.13 4.55 -4.74
C HIS A 140 -20.15 3.43 -4.88
N GLU A 141 -21.18 3.66 -5.71
CA GLU A 141 -22.24 2.68 -5.98
C GLU A 141 -21.73 1.44 -6.75
N LYS A 142 -20.73 1.61 -7.61
CA LYS A 142 -20.09 0.54 -8.37
C LYS A 142 -18.59 0.54 -8.10
N THR A 143 -18.08 -0.51 -7.47
CA THR A 143 -16.64 -0.80 -7.48
C THR A 143 -16.30 -1.41 -8.84
N LYS A 144 -15.17 -1.02 -9.46
CA LYS A 144 -14.80 -1.44 -10.82
C LYS A 144 -14.95 -2.96 -11.01
N GLY A 145 -15.94 -3.38 -11.80
CA GLY A 145 -16.12 -4.76 -12.25
C GLY A 145 -16.99 -5.68 -11.38
N ASP A 146 -17.64 -5.20 -10.33
CA ASP A 146 -18.44 -6.06 -9.43
C ASP A 146 -19.97 -5.83 -9.50
N LYS A 147 -20.72 -6.83 -9.02
CA LYS A 147 -22.20 -6.88 -8.97
C LYS A 147 -22.81 -5.74 -8.14
N GLU A 148 -24.12 -5.54 -8.29
CA GLU A 148 -24.90 -4.58 -7.48
C GLU A 148 -24.59 -4.76 -5.98
N LYS A 149 -24.22 -3.66 -5.30
CA LYS A 149 -23.96 -3.66 -3.87
C LYS A 149 -25.23 -3.97 -3.09
N THR A 150 -25.10 -4.80 -2.07
CA THR A 150 -26.19 -5.02 -1.11
C THR A 150 -26.35 -3.75 -0.27
N ILE A 151 -27.60 -3.30 -0.11
CA ILE A 151 -27.91 -2.16 0.76
C ILE A 151 -28.21 -2.69 2.16
N HIS A 152 -27.37 -2.33 3.13
CA HIS A 152 -27.48 -2.80 4.50
C HIS A 152 -28.22 -1.82 5.41
N HIS A 153 -28.21 -0.53 5.05
CA HIS A 153 -28.78 0.54 5.85
C HIS A 153 -29.59 1.50 4.99
N ALA A 154 -30.62 2.12 5.57
CA ALA A 154 -31.51 3.03 4.86
C ALA A 154 -30.74 4.26 4.34
N GLU A 155 -29.86 4.82 5.17
CA GLU A 155 -29.00 5.95 4.83
C GLU A 155 -28.09 5.67 3.62
N GLN A 156 -27.59 4.44 3.49
CA GLN A 156 -26.78 4.01 2.35
C GLN A 156 -27.59 4.03 1.06
N GLY A 157 -28.79 3.43 1.07
CA GLY A 157 -29.66 3.40 -0.10
C GLY A 157 -30.10 4.79 -0.56
N VAL A 158 -30.51 5.65 0.38
CA VAL A 158 -30.90 7.03 0.08
C VAL A 158 -29.70 7.83 -0.42
N TYR A 159 -28.52 7.68 0.20
CA TYR A 159 -27.30 8.32 -0.25
C TYR A 159 -26.97 7.98 -1.71
N TYR A 160 -26.95 6.70 -2.08
CA TYR A 160 -26.67 6.29 -3.46
C TYR A 160 -27.66 6.86 -4.47
N VAL A 161 -28.96 6.86 -4.14
CA VAL A 161 -29.98 7.46 -5.02
C VAL A 161 -29.74 8.96 -5.19
N LEU A 162 -29.49 9.69 -4.10
CA LEU A 162 -29.21 11.12 -4.15
C LEU A 162 -27.94 11.43 -4.95
N THR A 163 -26.86 10.69 -4.74
CA THR A 163 -25.61 10.85 -5.48
C THR A 163 -25.81 10.56 -6.96
N ARG A 164 -26.55 9.50 -7.31
CA ARG A 164 -26.86 9.13 -8.70
C ARG A 164 -27.64 10.22 -9.44
N TYR A 165 -28.62 10.83 -8.78
CA TYR A 165 -29.45 11.88 -9.36
C TYR A 165 -28.99 13.30 -9.04
N ARG A 166 -27.81 13.48 -8.43
CA ARG A 166 -27.32 14.78 -7.94
C ARG A 166 -27.38 15.90 -8.98
N ASN A 167 -26.88 15.64 -10.19
CA ASN A 167 -26.87 16.65 -11.25
C ASN A 167 -28.29 16.99 -11.73
N ARG A 168 -29.17 15.99 -11.80
CA ARG A 168 -30.57 16.19 -12.18
C ARG A 168 -31.32 16.97 -11.12
N LEU A 169 -31.17 16.62 -9.84
CA LEU A 169 -31.77 17.33 -8.72
C LEU A 169 -31.35 18.81 -8.72
N ARG A 170 -30.05 19.09 -8.94
CA ARG A 170 -29.56 20.47 -9.05
C ARG A 170 -30.14 21.21 -10.25
N ALA A 171 -30.16 20.58 -11.42
CA ALA A 171 -30.75 21.20 -12.61
C ALA A 171 -32.25 21.48 -12.44
N GLU A 172 -32.99 20.58 -11.78
CA GLU A 172 -34.40 20.80 -11.45
C GLU A 172 -34.55 21.94 -10.43
N LEU A 173 -33.70 21.99 -9.40
CA LEU A 173 -33.68 23.11 -8.45
C LEU A 173 -33.39 24.45 -9.13
N ASP A 174 -32.45 24.50 -10.07
CA ASP A 174 -32.09 25.73 -10.79
C ASP A 174 -33.21 26.21 -11.74
N GLY A 175 -34.13 25.32 -12.12
CA GLY A 175 -35.23 25.61 -13.04
C GLY A 175 -36.49 26.20 -12.38
N PHE A 176 -36.54 26.33 -11.06
CA PHE A 176 -37.69 26.91 -10.36
C PHE A 176 -37.64 28.44 -10.32
N ASP A 177 -38.83 29.06 -10.35
CA ASP A 177 -39.00 30.49 -10.08
C ASP A 177 -39.03 30.71 -8.55
N TYR A 178 -37.92 31.16 -7.97
CA TYR A 178 -37.83 31.47 -6.54
C TYR A 178 -38.29 32.90 -6.25
N GLU A 179 -38.87 33.10 -5.06
CA GLU A 179 -39.24 34.42 -4.55
C GLU A 179 -38.02 35.36 -4.43
N SER A 180 -36.85 34.82 -4.09
CA SER A 180 -35.59 35.56 -4.02
C SER A 180 -34.38 34.64 -4.26
N ALA A 181 -33.24 35.24 -4.61
CA ALA A 181 -31.97 34.52 -4.74
C ALA A 181 -31.51 33.86 -3.43
N GLU A 182 -31.89 34.44 -2.28
CA GLU A 182 -31.59 33.89 -0.95
C GLU A 182 -32.32 32.55 -0.74
N VAL A 183 -33.59 32.44 -1.17
CA VAL A 183 -34.35 31.19 -1.08
C VAL A 183 -33.75 30.11 -1.99
N GLN A 184 -33.31 30.47 -3.20
CA GLN A 184 -32.60 29.55 -4.11
C GLN A 184 -31.31 29.02 -3.48
N GLN A 185 -30.49 29.92 -2.93
CA GLN A 185 -29.25 29.55 -2.24
C GLN A 185 -29.53 28.64 -1.05
N ALA A 186 -30.46 29.02 -0.17
CA ALA A 186 -30.83 28.22 1.00
C ALA A 186 -31.36 26.83 0.62
N THR A 187 -32.12 26.72 -0.48
CA THR A 187 -32.62 25.43 -1.00
C THR A 187 -31.48 24.53 -1.47
N THR A 188 -30.51 25.09 -2.19
CA THR A 188 -29.33 24.35 -2.66
C THR A 188 -28.43 23.92 -1.50
N GLU A 189 -28.26 24.80 -0.52
CA GLU A 189 -27.52 24.51 0.71
C GLU A 189 -28.21 23.42 1.55
N LEU A 190 -29.54 23.40 1.59
CA LEU A 190 -30.31 22.35 2.25
C LEU A 190 -30.09 20.98 1.58
N LEU A 191 -30.15 20.90 0.26
CA LEU A 191 -29.84 19.66 -0.48
C LEU A 191 -28.40 19.19 -0.18
N ALA A 192 -27.43 20.10 -0.24
CA ALA A 192 -26.04 19.79 0.07
C ALA A 192 -25.84 19.35 1.53
N LYS A 193 -26.59 19.94 2.47
CA LYS A 193 -26.60 19.52 3.87
C LYS A 193 -27.17 18.11 4.02
N MET A 194 -28.30 17.79 3.38
CA MET A 194 -28.88 16.45 3.41
C MET A 194 -27.92 15.39 2.85
N GLU A 195 -27.24 15.68 1.73
CA GLU A 195 -26.22 14.80 1.14
C GLU A 195 -25.09 14.52 2.14
N ARG A 196 -24.56 15.57 2.80
CA ARG A 196 -23.50 15.44 3.82
C ARG A 196 -23.97 14.68 5.08
N ASP A 197 -25.15 14.98 5.59
CA ASP A 197 -25.69 14.34 6.79
C ASP A 197 -25.88 12.83 6.56
N LEU A 198 -26.38 12.44 5.38
CA LEU A 198 -26.52 11.04 4.98
C LEU A 198 -25.17 10.35 4.80
N GLN A 199 -24.20 11.03 4.18
CA GLN A 199 -22.83 10.54 4.05
C GLN A 199 -22.22 10.23 5.42
N VAL A 200 -22.32 11.17 6.37
CA VAL A 200 -21.79 11.00 7.72
C VAL A 200 -22.50 9.85 8.45
N ALA A 201 -23.83 9.80 8.38
CA ALA A 201 -24.60 8.72 8.99
C ALA A 201 -24.17 7.35 8.44
N PHE A 202 -24.06 7.22 7.11
CA PHE A 202 -23.64 5.98 6.46
C PHE A 202 -22.21 5.56 6.88
N LEU A 203 -21.23 6.45 6.76
CA LEU A 203 -19.84 6.13 7.10
C LEU A 203 -19.67 5.81 8.59
N SER A 204 -20.45 6.46 9.47
CA SER A 204 -20.42 6.18 10.90
C SER A 204 -20.85 4.74 11.24
N ARG A 205 -21.75 4.13 10.45
CA ARG A 205 -22.14 2.72 10.60
C ARG A 205 -21.06 1.75 10.18
N ARG A 206 -20.26 2.10 9.17
CA ARG A 206 -19.18 1.25 8.64
C ARG A 206 -17.90 1.35 9.47
N SER A 207 -17.71 2.46 10.19
CA SER A 207 -16.51 2.73 10.99
C SER A 207 -16.17 1.67 12.05
N PRO A 208 -17.11 1.10 12.83
CA PRO A 208 -16.80 0.06 13.81
C PRO A 208 -16.22 -1.21 13.17
N GLU A 209 -16.74 -1.63 12.01
CA GLU A 209 -16.24 -2.81 11.31
C GLU A 209 -14.85 -2.56 10.74
N LEU A 210 -14.63 -1.40 10.11
CA LEU A 210 -13.31 -0.97 9.65
C LEU A 210 -12.29 -1.02 10.79
N ASN A 211 -12.61 -0.47 11.97
CA ASN A 211 -11.69 -0.42 13.10
C ASN A 211 -11.27 -1.82 13.58
N ARG A 212 -12.20 -2.79 13.59
CA ARG A 212 -11.91 -4.18 13.96
C ARG A 212 -10.98 -4.84 12.94
N VAL A 213 -11.29 -4.73 11.64
CA VAL A 213 -10.43 -5.31 10.59
C VAL A 213 -9.07 -4.61 10.53
N MET A 214 -9.01 -3.29 10.73
CA MET A 214 -7.76 -2.53 10.79
C MET A 214 -6.86 -2.97 11.93
N THR A 215 -7.43 -3.40 13.06
CA THR A 215 -6.65 -3.95 14.18
C THR A 215 -6.00 -5.28 13.78
N ILE A 216 -6.77 -6.17 13.13
CA ILE A 216 -6.26 -7.45 12.61
C ILE A 216 -5.17 -7.20 11.57
N PHE A 217 -5.44 -6.34 10.58
CA PHE A 217 -4.50 -5.99 9.52
C PHE A 217 -3.21 -5.39 10.06
N SER A 218 -3.30 -4.47 11.01
CA SER A 218 -2.13 -3.86 11.66
C SER A 218 -1.28 -4.92 12.39
N ALA A 219 -1.92 -5.85 13.10
CA ALA A 219 -1.21 -6.94 13.75
C ALA A 219 -0.48 -7.84 12.74
N VAL A 220 -1.12 -8.18 11.62
CA VAL A 220 -0.48 -8.95 10.54
C VAL A 220 0.73 -8.22 9.95
N LEU A 221 0.62 -6.91 9.74
CA LEU A 221 1.74 -6.10 9.25
C LEU A 221 2.90 -6.01 10.25
N VAL A 222 2.60 -5.94 11.55
CA VAL A 222 3.62 -5.99 12.60
C VAL A 222 4.37 -7.32 12.53
N ASP A 223 3.64 -8.45 12.49
CA ASP A 223 4.25 -9.78 12.39
C ASP A 223 5.06 -9.94 11.09
N PHE A 224 4.56 -9.38 9.98
CA PHE A 224 5.29 -9.35 8.72
C PHE A 224 6.65 -8.65 8.88
N MET A 225 6.66 -7.43 9.44
CA MET A 225 7.89 -6.63 9.56
C MET A 225 8.85 -7.13 10.64
N GLN A 226 8.35 -7.75 11.71
CA GLN A 226 9.15 -8.15 12.88
C GLN A 226 9.54 -9.63 12.90
N GLN A 227 8.80 -10.51 12.21
CA GLN A 227 9.03 -11.96 12.27
C GLN A 227 9.29 -12.55 10.90
N HIS A 228 8.49 -12.17 9.89
CA HIS A 228 8.61 -12.77 8.56
C HIS A 228 9.75 -12.17 7.73
N LEU A 229 9.84 -10.85 7.68
CA LEU A 229 10.79 -10.15 6.83
C LEU A 229 12.26 -10.25 7.31
N PRO A 230 12.59 -10.10 8.62
CA PRO A 230 13.98 -10.04 9.08
C PRO A 230 14.88 -11.21 8.64
N PRO A 231 14.46 -12.50 8.72
CA PRO A 231 15.32 -13.59 8.24
C PRO A 231 15.52 -13.61 6.71
N ARG A 232 14.75 -12.82 5.95
CA ARG A 232 14.75 -12.80 4.48
C ARG A 232 15.44 -11.57 3.90
N VAL A 233 15.62 -10.49 4.67
CA VAL A 233 16.13 -9.20 4.14
C VAL A 233 17.51 -9.33 3.49
N GLY A 234 18.42 -10.15 4.02
CA GLY A 234 19.75 -10.33 3.43
C GLY A 234 19.70 -10.98 2.04
N GLN A 235 18.84 -11.98 1.87
CA GLN A 235 18.65 -12.61 0.56
C GLN A 235 17.92 -11.67 -0.40
N MET A 236 16.93 -10.92 0.07
CA MET A 236 16.24 -9.91 -0.74
C MET A 236 17.22 -8.84 -1.23
N ALA A 237 18.05 -8.29 -0.33
CA ALA A 237 19.09 -7.33 -0.67
C ALA A 237 20.02 -7.83 -1.77
N LYS A 238 20.49 -9.08 -1.64
CA LYS A 238 21.34 -9.73 -2.64
C LYS A 238 20.67 -9.83 -4.01
N VAL A 239 19.39 -10.25 -4.05
CA VAL A 239 18.65 -10.38 -5.30
C VAL A 239 18.39 -9.01 -5.92
N THR A 240 17.97 -8.02 -5.12
CA THR A 240 17.72 -6.65 -5.58
C THR A 240 18.96 -6.04 -6.22
N LEU A 241 20.10 -6.02 -5.52
CA LEU A 241 21.33 -5.37 -6.02
C LEU A 241 21.82 -6.04 -7.31
N ARG A 242 21.72 -7.38 -7.39
CA ARG A 242 22.10 -8.14 -8.57
C ARG A 242 21.18 -7.86 -9.75
N ALA A 243 19.87 -7.91 -9.55
CA ALA A 243 18.88 -7.72 -10.62
C ALA A 243 18.82 -6.26 -11.11
N ALA A 244 19.12 -5.30 -10.24
CA ALA A 244 19.19 -3.89 -10.57
C ALA A 244 20.53 -3.46 -11.21
N HIS A 245 21.51 -4.37 -11.31
CA HIS A 245 22.84 -4.10 -11.89
C HIS A 245 23.55 -2.88 -11.28
N THR A 246 23.41 -2.63 -9.97
CA THR A 246 23.90 -1.42 -9.29
C THR A 246 25.42 -1.30 -9.21
N ALA A 247 26.16 -2.36 -9.56
CA ALA A 247 27.61 -2.40 -9.56
C ALA A 247 28.23 -2.33 -10.97
N GLU A 248 27.43 -2.42 -12.02
CA GLU A 248 27.91 -2.56 -13.41
C GLU A 248 28.03 -1.21 -14.15
N GLY A 249 27.48 -0.13 -13.58
CA GLY A 249 27.54 1.20 -14.17
C GLY A 249 28.95 1.82 -14.12
N PRO A 250 29.29 2.71 -15.07
CA PRO A 250 30.63 3.30 -15.18
C PRO A 250 31.04 4.18 -13.99
N ASN A 251 30.06 4.67 -13.21
CA ASN A 251 30.27 5.49 -12.02
C ASN A 251 29.91 4.75 -10.73
N SER A 252 29.69 3.43 -10.77
CA SER A 252 29.26 2.67 -9.60
C SER A 252 30.28 2.77 -8.47
N VAL A 253 29.79 2.90 -7.25
CA VAL A 253 30.62 2.96 -6.03
C VAL A 253 30.14 1.94 -5.02
N GLY A 254 31.08 1.35 -4.26
CA GLY A 254 30.76 0.26 -3.33
C GLY A 254 29.95 0.70 -2.10
N TYR A 255 30.00 1.97 -1.71
CA TYR A 255 29.40 2.45 -0.47
C TYR A 255 27.96 2.95 -0.60
N LYS A 256 27.45 3.20 -1.83
CA LYS A 256 26.10 3.72 -2.08
C LYS A 256 25.55 3.37 -3.45
N ILE A 257 24.25 3.56 -3.62
CA ILE A 257 23.51 3.50 -4.88
C ILE A 257 23.31 4.94 -5.39
N LEU A 258 23.68 5.18 -6.64
CA LEU A 258 23.57 6.51 -7.25
C LEU A 258 22.17 6.80 -7.78
N SER A 259 21.86 8.07 -7.99
CA SER A 259 20.53 8.54 -8.42
C SER A 259 20.08 7.99 -9.78
N ASP A 260 21.00 7.71 -10.69
CA ASP A 260 20.74 7.08 -11.99
C ASP A 260 20.45 5.57 -11.87
N GLN A 261 20.93 4.94 -10.80
CA GLN A 261 20.71 3.51 -10.49
C GLN A 261 19.45 3.28 -9.66
N PHE A 262 18.97 4.32 -8.96
CA PHE A 262 17.82 4.22 -8.06
C PHE A 262 16.55 3.66 -8.71
N PRO A 263 16.14 4.04 -9.94
CA PRO A 263 14.91 3.51 -10.53
C PRO A 263 14.91 1.98 -10.70
N ALA A 264 16.03 1.39 -11.13
CA ALA A 264 16.16 -0.06 -11.27
C ALA A 264 16.20 -0.76 -9.90
N PHE A 265 16.94 -0.18 -8.95
CA PHE A 265 16.96 -0.65 -7.57
C PHE A 265 15.58 -0.67 -6.94
N ARG A 266 14.84 0.44 -7.08
CA ARG A 266 13.48 0.63 -6.56
C ARG A 266 12.55 -0.43 -7.12
N ALA A 267 12.53 -0.61 -8.44
CA ALA A 267 11.65 -1.56 -9.11
C ALA A 267 11.86 -2.99 -8.58
N GLU A 268 13.11 -3.43 -8.43
CA GLU A 268 13.41 -4.77 -7.93
C GLU A 268 13.15 -4.93 -6.43
N TRP A 269 13.43 -3.89 -5.63
CA TRP A 269 13.13 -3.91 -4.20
C TRP A 269 11.63 -3.99 -3.93
N GLU A 270 10.85 -3.11 -4.56
CA GLU A 270 9.39 -3.07 -4.44
C GLU A 270 8.75 -4.36 -4.93
N ARG A 271 9.25 -4.93 -6.04
CA ARG A 271 8.81 -6.23 -6.54
C ARG A 271 8.96 -7.33 -5.50
N LEU A 272 10.15 -7.48 -4.92
CA LEU A 272 10.41 -8.52 -3.92
C LEU A 272 9.63 -8.27 -2.63
N LEU A 273 9.57 -7.03 -2.15
CA LEU A 273 8.83 -6.69 -0.94
C LEU A 273 7.34 -6.96 -1.10
N MET A 274 6.75 -6.53 -2.23
CA MET A 274 5.35 -6.78 -2.56
C MET A 274 5.06 -8.28 -2.60
N GLN A 275 5.91 -9.07 -3.25
CA GLN A 275 5.76 -10.51 -3.29
C GLN A 275 5.74 -11.09 -1.87
N GLN A 276 6.71 -10.74 -1.02
CA GLN A 276 6.73 -11.22 0.36
C GLN A 276 5.50 -10.78 1.16
N MET A 277 5.07 -9.53 0.99
CA MET A 277 3.95 -8.96 1.71
C MET A 277 2.63 -9.62 1.30
N VAL A 278 2.37 -9.79 0.01
CA VAL A 278 1.15 -10.46 -0.48
C VAL A 278 1.08 -11.90 0.00
N HIS A 279 2.17 -12.66 -0.12
CA HIS A 279 2.16 -14.08 0.25
C HIS A 279 1.96 -14.26 1.76
N TYR A 280 2.60 -13.43 2.59
CA TYR A 280 2.47 -13.54 4.04
C TYR A 280 1.18 -12.89 4.56
N CYS A 281 0.98 -11.61 4.24
CA CYS A 281 -0.11 -10.84 4.81
C CYS A 281 -1.47 -11.29 4.27
N GLY A 282 -1.59 -11.67 2.99
CA GLY A 282 -2.84 -12.17 2.42
C GLY A 282 -3.35 -13.42 3.16
N ASP A 283 -2.48 -14.43 3.32
CA ASP A 283 -2.83 -15.67 4.01
C ASP A 283 -3.16 -15.44 5.49
N ASN A 284 -2.31 -14.68 6.21
CA ASN A 284 -2.49 -14.44 7.64
C ASN A 284 -3.71 -13.55 7.94
N LEU A 285 -4.02 -12.60 7.07
CA LEU A 285 -5.20 -11.77 7.19
C LEU A 285 -6.47 -12.62 7.04
N MET A 286 -6.54 -13.45 5.99
CA MET A 286 -7.69 -14.33 5.77
C MET A 286 -7.86 -15.36 6.89
N ALA A 287 -6.74 -15.94 7.37
CA ALA A 287 -6.76 -16.86 8.50
C ALA A 287 -7.34 -16.18 9.76
N ARG A 288 -6.83 -14.98 10.12
CA ARG A 288 -7.30 -14.27 11.32
C ARG A 288 -8.74 -13.78 11.20
N LEU A 289 -9.16 -13.32 10.03
CA LEU A 289 -10.54 -12.93 9.79
C LEU A 289 -11.51 -14.11 9.94
N THR A 290 -11.09 -15.31 9.55
CA THR A 290 -11.89 -16.54 9.70
C THR A 290 -11.89 -17.07 11.13
N GLU A 291 -10.76 -16.96 11.84
CA GLU A 291 -10.62 -17.43 13.23
C GLU A 291 -11.35 -16.54 14.24
N THR A 292 -11.46 -15.25 13.94
CA THR A 292 -12.29 -14.32 14.71
C THR A 292 -13.74 -14.76 14.51
N GLN A 293 -14.42 -15.24 15.56
CA GLN A 293 -15.83 -15.68 15.50
C GLN A 293 -16.84 -14.56 15.18
N GLU A 294 -16.35 -13.41 14.71
CA GLU A 294 -17.14 -12.27 14.29
C GLU A 294 -17.49 -12.40 12.81
N ALA A 295 -18.73 -12.02 12.46
CA ALA A 295 -19.13 -11.90 11.08
C ALA A 295 -18.65 -10.55 10.53
N PHE A 296 -17.84 -10.59 9.48
CA PHE A 296 -17.50 -9.44 8.65
C PHE A 296 -18.34 -9.45 7.38
N MET A 297 -18.64 -8.27 6.85
CA MET A 297 -19.29 -8.15 5.56
C MET A 297 -18.34 -8.59 4.43
N ASP A 298 -18.88 -9.27 3.43
CA ASP A 298 -18.10 -9.78 2.30
C ASP A 298 -17.38 -8.65 1.55
N GLU A 299 -18.00 -7.48 1.46
CA GLU A 299 -17.42 -6.27 0.86
C GLU A 299 -16.19 -5.80 1.63
N THR A 300 -16.25 -5.84 2.97
CA THR A 300 -15.12 -5.47 3.83
C THR A 300 -13.96 -6.45 3.63
N VAL A 301 -14.24 -7.76 3.63
CA VAL A 301 -13.21 -8.78 3.42
C VAL A 301 -12.60 -8.66 2.02
N ARG A 302 -13.42 -8.41 1.00
CA ARG A 302 -12.97 -8.18 -0.38
C ARG A 302 -12.09 -6.93 -0.49
N PHE A 303 -12.45 -5.85 0.18
CA PHE A 303 -11.66 -4.62 0.21
C PHE A 303 -10.26 -4.87 0.78
N PHE A 304 -10.15 -5.58 1.91
CA PHE A 304 -8.86 -5.84 2.55
C PHE A 304 -7.99 -6.88 1.83
N THR A 305 -8.57 -7.58 0.85
CA THR A 305 -7.84 -8.46 -0.08
C THR A 305 -7.60 -7.82 -1.44
N ASP A 306 -7.97 -6.55 -1.62
CA ASP A 306 -7.75 -5.81 -2.86
C ASP A 306 -6.25 -5.52 -3.07
N PRO A 307 -5.69 -5.76 -4.28
CA PRO A 307 -4.30 -5.43 -4.62
C PRO A 307 -3.87 -4.00 -4.29
N HIS A 308 -4.81 -3.05 -4.34
CA HIS A 308 -4.56 -1.64 -4.07
C HIS A 308 -4.14 -1.38 -2.62
N ILE A 309 -4.65 -2.18 -1.67
CA ILE A 309 -4.27 -2.06 -0.26
C ILE A 309 -2.80 -2.45 -0.06
N PHE A 310 -2.36 -3.51 -0.73
CA PHE A 310 -0.95 -3.90 -0.73
C PHE A 310 -0.08 -2.87 -1.44
N SER A 311 -0.53 -2.30 -2.56
CA SER A 311 0.14 -1.19 -3.25
C SER A 311 0.40 0.00 -2.32
N GLU A 312 -0.65 0.52 -1.68
CA GLU A 312 -0.53 1.67 -0.76
C GLU A 312 0.35 1.35 0.45
N THR A 313 0.24 0.14 0.99
CA THR A 313 1.07 -0.29 2.12
C THR A 313 2.55 -0.34 1.71
N CYS A 314 2.84 -0.86 0.52
CA CYS A 314 4.20 -0.92 -0.02
C CYS A 314 4.75 0.48 -0.28
N ASP A 315 3.96 1.40 -0.84
CA ASP A 315 4.38 2.79 -1.09
C ASP A 315 4.83 3.48 0.20
N VAL A 316 4.06 3.34 1.30
CA VAL A 316 4.43 3.94 2.59
C VAL A 316 5.69 3.30 3.17
N ILE A 317 5.79 1.97 3.18
CA ILE A 317 6.96 1.26 3.74
C ILE A 317 8.23 1.58 2.94
N CYS A 318 8.15 1.50 1.61
CA CYS A 318 9.29 1.81 0.74
C CYS A 318 9.68 3.28 0.83
N GLY A 319 8.71 4.19 0.90
CA GLY A 319 8.99 5.61 1.07
C GLY A 319 9.80 5.91 2.32
N ALA A 320 9.36 5.40 3.46
CA ALA A 320 10.08 5.55 4.73
C ALA A 320 11.46 4.86 4.71
N LEU A 321 11.56 3.70 4.06
CA LEU A 321 12.84 3.00 3.92
C LEU A 321 13.83 3.81 3.06
N TYR A 322 13.40 4.36 1.93
CA TYR A 322 14.28 5.15 1.06
C TYR A 322 14.73 6.44 1.73
N ASP A 323 13.83 7.12 2.47
CA ASP A 323 14.18 8.25 3.32
C ASP A 323 15.32 7.87 4.28
N PHE A 324 15.17 6.76 4.99
CA PHE A 324 16.19 6.26 5.90
C PHE A 324 17.51 5.93 5.19
N LEU A 325 17.48 5.20 4.07
CA LEU A 325 18.69 4.82 3.34
C LEU A 325 19.44 6.04 2.78
N CYS A 326 18.71 7.08 2.38
CA CYS A 326 19.31 8.34 1.94
C CYS A 326 19.92 9.13 3.08
N LEU A 327 19.25 9.21 4.24
CA LEU A 327 19.82 9.82 5.45
C LEU A 327 21.10 9.12 5.91
N GLU A 328 21.18 7.81 5.73
CA GLU A 328 22.36 7.00 6.06
C GLU A 328 23.44 7.03 4.97
N GLY A 329 23.23 7.82 3.91
CA GLY A 329 24.19 8.00 2.82
C GLY A 329 24.35 6.80 1.89
N PHE A 330 23.48 5.79 2.01
CA PHE A 330 23.51 4.60 1.16
C PHE A 330 22.81 4.83 -0.18
N LEU A 331 21.92 5.81 -0.28
CA LEU A 331 21.09 5.99 -1.46
C LEU A 331 21.02 7.48 -1.84
N ASP A 332 21.47 7.79 -3.06
CA ASP A 332 21.26 9.11 -3.65
C ASP A 332 19.90 9.12 -4.35
N LEU A 333 18.97 9.94 -3.86
CA LEU A 333 17.64 10.02 -4.44
C LEU A 333 17.57 11.08 -5.53
N PRO A 334 16.87 10.82 -6.66
CA PRO A 334 16.61 11.83 -7.68
C PRO A 334 15.90 13.06 -7.10
N VAL A 335 16.14 14.25 -7.66
CA VAL A 335 15.58 15.53 -7.18
C VAL A 335 14.05 15.51 -7.04
N ASN A 336 13.37 14.73 -7.88
CA ASN A 336 11.92 14.61 -7.93
C ASN A 336 11.36 13.40 -7.15
N TRP A 337 12.16 12.67 -6.37
CA TRP A 337 11.73 11.41 -5.78
C TRP A 337 10.64 11.59 -4.69
N ARG A 338 10.73 12.61 -3.81
CA ARG A 338 9.69 12.91 -2.81
C ARG A 338 8.47 13.60 -3.41
N MET A 339 8.62 14.25 -4.57
CA MET A 339 7.48 14.84 -5.27
C MET A 339 6.54 13.75 -5.82
N GLN A 340 7.00 12.50 -5.85
CA GLN A 340 6.17 11.31 -6.07
C GLN A 340 5.44 10.83 -4.81
N GLN A 341 5.55 11.49 -3.63
CA GLN A 341 4.87 11.09 -2.38
C GLN A 341 3.95 12.18 -1.79
N GLY A 342 4.02 13.41 -2.29
CA GLY A 342 3.49 14.62 -1.64
C GLY A 342 2.02 15.01 -1.90
N GLN A 343 1.21 14.18 -2.56
CA GLN A 343 -0.23 14.44 -2.71
C GLN A 343 -1.05 13.20 -2.35
N SER A 344 -1.44 13.08 -1.08
CA SER A 344 -2.44 12.10 -0.61
C SER A 344 -3.30 12.66 0.51
#